data_AF-A0A6M3LFR3-F1
#
_entry.id   AF-A0A6M3LFR3-F1
#
_cell.length_a   1.000
_cell.length_b   1.000
_cell.length_c   1.000
_cell.angle_alpha   90.00
_cell.angle_beta   90.00
_cell.angle_gamma   90.00
#
_symmetry.space_group_name_H-M   'P 1'
#
loop_
_entity.id
_entity.type
_entity.pdbx_description
1 polymer ?
#
loop_
_entity_poly.entity_id
_entity_poly.type
_entity_poly.pdbx_seq_one_letter_code
_entity_poly.pdbx_strand_id
1 'polypeptide(L)'
;MAEEPNVVQPEVEPEKKPEVEALAQQMGWDPDYDGDDRKDAKTFILDGVKINREKFRKYDRSLKSLQSEVSEAKRANQDFAKFAEEERERAVKSARAELKREIKDAAESGDAEKAEKLLGQMTELEDSYRRTPAKQPPQQPPVPTDMVEFLEEQKDWMEKSEPATLFFAHKAQQMAKYHPNDHMTALNETLKEVKKEFPELFKSGRKAPRMHNDETAGGVSKPSSGNGKVRWEDLPSEAKEACKRMEKQIPNFTKERFLKSFDLDEYSALKRKQERI
;
A
#
# COMPACT_ATOMS: atom_id res chain seq x y z
N MET A 1 -54.31 68.12 32.31
CA MET A 1 -53.26 68.07 31.27
C MET A 1 -52.14 67.23 31.84
N ALA A 2 -51.96 66.05 31.24
CA ALA A 2 -50.90 65.12 31.54
C ALA A 2 -49.63 65.57 30.81
N GLU A 3 -48.46 65.36 31.40
CA GLU A 3 -47.21 65.12 30.69
C GLU A 3 -46.14 64.65 31.69
N GLU A 4 -45.82 63.35 31.61
CA GLU A 4 -44.64 62.74 32.23
C GLU A 4 -43.42 63.00 31.35
N PRO A 5 -42.24 63.34 31.90
CA PRO A 5 -41.00 63.20 31.16
C PRO A 5 -40.33 61.85 31.46
N ASN A 6 -40.64 60.92 30.56
CA ASN A 6 -39.72 60.10 29.78
C ASN A 6 -38.39 59.67 30.45
N VAL A 7 -38.36 58.40 30.85
CA VAL A 7 -37.18 57.65 31.30
C VAL A 7 -36.28 57.36 30.09
N VAL A 8 -35.11 58.00 30.03
CA VAL A 8 -34.03 57.61 29.12
C VAL A 8 -33.32 56.39 29.69
N GLN A 9 -33.60 55.21 29.14
CA GLN A 9 -32.81 53.99 29.35
C GLN A 9 -31.67 53.92 28.31
N PRO A 10 -30.53 53.30 28.66
CA PRO A 10 -29.28 53.41 27.94
C PRO A 10 -29.25 52.60 26.63
N GLU A 11 -28.64 53.21 25.63
CA GLU A 11 -28.34 52.67 24.31
C GLU A 11 -27.36 51.49 24.42
N VAL A 12 -27.82 50.32 23.97
CA VAL A 12 -27.07 49.06 23.97
C VAL A 12 -26.24 49.00 22.69
N GLU A 13 -24.91 49.03 22.82
CA GLU A 13 -23.94 48.75 21.74
C GLU A 13 -24.23 47.39 21.06
N PRO A 14 -24.34 47.33 19.71
CA PRO A 14 -24.38 46.07 19.00
C PRO A 14 -23.39 46.03 17.81
N GLU A 15 -22.07 46.01 18.03
CA GLU A 15 -21.09 45.98 16.92
C GLU A 15 -20.12 44.78 16.89
N LYS A 16 -20.32 43.71 17.68
CA LYS A 16 -19.45 42.50 17.65
C LYS A 16 -20.10 41.22 17.09
N LYS A 17 -21.32 41.30 16.54
CA LYS A 17 -22.05 40.15 15.98
C LYS A 17 -21.45 39.52 14.70
N PRO A 18 -20.91 40.27 13.73
CA PRO A 18 -20.51 39.68 12.45
C PRO A 18 -19.28 38.74 12.58
N GLU A 19 -18.42 38.97 13.57
CA GLU A 19 -17.21 38.14 13.78
C GLU A 19 -17.54 36.76 14.35
N VAL A 20 -18.53 36.68 15.24
CA VAL A 20 -18.95 35.40 15.87
C VAL A 20 -19.71 34.53 14.86
N GLU A 21 -20.55 35.14 14.01
CA GLU A 21 -21.28 34.43 12.96
C GLU A 21 -20.34 33.91 11.86
N ALA A 22 -19.35 34.70 11.44
CA ALA A 22 -18.34 34.27 10.48
C ALA A 22 -17.51 33.09 11.01
N LEU A 23 -17.11 33.11 12.28
CA LEU A 23 -16.39 32.00 12.90
C LEU A 23 -17.26 30.75 13.01
N ALA A 24 -18.53 30.90 13.36
CA ALA A 24 -19.47 29.79 13.41
C ALA A 24 -19.64 29.16 12.03
N GLN A 25 -19.79 29.98 10.97
CA GLN A 25 -19.89 29.52 9.59
C GLN A 25 -18.64 28.75 9.13
N GLN A 26 -17.43 29.21 9.49
CA GLN A 26 -16.20 28.46 9.22
C GLN A 26 -16.16 27.09 9.92
N MET A 27 -16.83 26.96 11.08
CA MET A 27 -17.00 25.69 11.79
C MET A 27 -18.18 24.85 11.26
N GLY A 28 -18.86 25.30 10.19
CA GLY A 28 -19.97 24.61 9.54
C GLY A 28 -21.36 24.93 10.09
N TRP A 29 -21.52 26.04 10.82
CA TRP A 29 -22.83 26.55 11.21
C TRP A 29 -23.54 27.22 10.02
N ASP A 30 -24.81 26.90 9.83
CA ASP A 30 -25.64 27.47 8.76
C ASP A 30 -26.69 28.41 9.37
N PRO A 31 -26.68 29.72 9.06
CA PRO A 31 -27.66 30.68 9.58
C PRO A 31 -29.09 30.41 9.08
N ASP A 32 -29.25 29.78 7.91
CA ASP A 32 -30.53 29.52 7.25
C ASP A 32 -31.10 28.14 7.60
N TYR A 33 -30.47 27.42 8.54
CA TYR A 33 -30.97 26.12 9.00
C TYR A 33 -32.26 26.27 9.82
N ASP A 34 -33.37 25.73 9.28
CA ASP A 34 -34.71 25.80 9.87
C ASP A 34 -35.17 24.50 10.56
N GLY A 35 -34.25 23.66 11.01
CA GLY A 35 -34.58 22.47 11.80
C GLY A 35 -34.90 22.80 13.27
N ASP A 36 -35.61 21.89 13.95
CA ASP A 36 -35.99 22.03 15.37
C ASP A 36 -34.79 22.22 16.33
N ASP A 37 -33.59 21.82 15.91
CA ASP A 37 -32.33 21.96 16.65
C ASP A 37 -31.54 23.24 16.31
N ARG A 38 -32.18 24.27 15.74
CA ARG A 38 -31.52 25.55 15.41
C ARG A 38 -30.88 26.18 16.65
N LYS A 39 -29.62 26.57 16.53
CA LYS A 39 -28.84 27.21 17.60
C LYS A 39 -28.24 28.51 17.12
N ASP A 40 -28.15 29.48 18.02
CA ASP A 40 -27.41 30.72 17.78
C ASP A 40 -25.91 30.44 17.55
N ALA A 41 -25.25 31.25 16.72
CA ALA A 41 -23.83 31.13 16.38
C ALA A 41 -22.92 30.97 17.60
N LYS A 42 -23.17 31.75 18.67
CA LYS A 42 -22.39 31.69 19.92
C LYS A 42 -22.54 30.33 20.63
N THR A 43 -23.77 29.80 20.68
CA THR A 43 -24.07 28.50 21.31
C THR A 43 -23.48 27.36 20.49
N PHE A 44 -23.55 27.44 19.16
CA PHE A 44 -22.93 26.47 18.26
C PHE A 44 -21.41 26.40 18.45
N ILE A 45 -20.72 27.55 18.53
CA ILE A 45 -19.27 27.58 18.77
C ILE A 45 -18.92 26.95 20.13
N LEU A 46 -19.63 27.31 21.20
CA LEU A 46 -19.39 26.77 22.54
C LEU A 46 -19.59 25.25 22.58
N ASP A 47 -20.68 24.77 21.97
CA ASP A 47 -20.95 23.34 21.83
C ASP A 47 -19.89 22.64 20.98
N GLY A 48 -19.48 23.26 19.87
CA GLY A 48 -18.43 22.76 18.99
C GLY A 48 -17.08 22.62 19.70
N VAL A 49 -16.68 23.63 20.49
CA VAL A 49 -15.46 23.59 21.31
C VAL A 49 -15.55 22.49 22.38
N LYS A 50 -16.70 22.33 23.04
CA LYS A 50 -16.91 21.28 24.04
C LYS A 50 -16.85 19.89 23.42
N ILE A 51 -17.58 19.68 22.32
CA ILE A 51 -17.59 18.42 21.55
C ILE A 51 -16.19 18.10 21.05
N ASN A 52 -15.48 19.08 20.48
CA ASN A 52 -14.11 18.89 20.01
C ASN A 52 -13.18 18.53 21.15
N ARG A 53 -13.26 19.21 22.31
CA ARG A 53 -12.45 18.88 23.49
C ARG A 53 -12.69 17.45 23.96
N GLU A 54 -13.94 16.99 23.97
CA GLU A 54 -14.28 15.61 24.32
C GLU A 54 -13.76 14.60 23.29
N LYS A 55 -13.90 14.90 21.99
CA LYS A 55 -13.34 14.09 20.89
C LYS A 55 -11.81 14.01 20.99
N PHE A 56 -11.12 15.13 21.15
CA PHE A 56 -9.66 15.17 21.34
C PHE A 56 -9.22 14.36 22.57
N ARG A 57 -9.94 14.45 23.70
CA ARG A 57 -9.66 13.61 24.88
C ARG A 57 -9.89 12.12 24.62
N LYS A 58 -10.84 11.74 23.76
CA LYS A 58 -11.03 10.34 23.35
C LYS A 58 -9.90 9.89 22.43
N TYR A 59 -9.52 10.71 21.45
CA TYR A 59 -8.40 10.41 20.55
C TYR A 59 -7.06 10.31 21.29
N ASP A 60 -6.75 11.24 22.20
CA ASP A 60 -5.52 11.19 23.00
C ASP A 60 -5.46 9.94 23.87
N ARG A 61 -6.58 9.52 24.47
CA ARG A 61 -6.67 8.25 25.20
C ARG A 61 -6.46 7.03 24.29
N SER A 62 -7.08 7.03 23.10
CA SER A 62 -6.91 5.95 22.12
C SER A 62 -5.47 5.87 21.60
N LEU A 63 -4.85 7.00 21.31
CA LEU A 63 -3.44 7.06 20.89
C LEU A 63 -2.51 6.56 21.99
N LYS A 64 -2.74 6.93 23.26
CA LYS A 64 -1.98 6.40 24.39
C LYS A 64 -2.16 4.90 24.56
N SER A 65 -3.38 4.38 24.41
CA SER A 65 -3.65 2.93 24.42
C SER A 65 -2.86 2.22 23.33
N LEU A 66 -2.95 2.71 22.09
CA LEU A 66 -2.28 2.12 20.94
C LEU A 66 -0.75 2.18 21.08
N GLN A 67 -0.22 3.27 21.63
CA GLN A 67 1.21 3.37 21.96
C GLN A 67 1.63 2.35 23.02
N SER A 68 0.81 2.12 24.04
CA SER A 68 1.04 1.08 25.05
C SER A 68 1.07 -0.31 24.40
N GLU A 69 0.04 -0.64 23.62
CA GLU A 69 -0.08 -1.92 22.91
C GLU A 69 1.11 -2.17 21.97
N VAL A 70 1.53 -1.16 21.20
CA VAL A 70 2.72 -1.26 20.33
C VAL A 70 3.99 -1.47 21.15
N SER A 71 4.11 -0.82 22.32
CA SER A 71 5.27 -0.98 23.19
C SER A 71 5.32 -2.38 23.83
N GLU A 72 4.16 -2.91 24.21
CA GLU A 72 4.00 -4.27 24.76
C GLU A 72 4.29 -5.33 23.70
N ALA A 73 3.77 -5.17 22.48
CA ALA A 73 4.07 -6.05 21.35
C ALA A 73 5.58 -6.05 21.01
N LYS A 74 6.23 -4.89 21.07
CA LYS A 74 7.69 -4.80 20.88
C LYS A 74 8.46 -5.55 21.97
N ARG A 75 8.05 -5.43 23.23
CA ARG A 75 8.66 -6.18 24.34
C ARG A 75 8.45 -7.68 24.18
N ALA A 76 7.22 -8.11 23.89
CA ALA A 76 6.90 -9.52 23.65
C ALA A 76 7.75 -10.10 22.50
N ASN A 77 7.94 -9.36 21.41
CA ASN A 77 8.80 -9.78 20.31
C ASN A 77 10.28 -9.90 20.71
N GLN A 78 10.77 -8.99 21.57
CA GLN A 78 12.13 -9.08 22.10
C GLN A 78 12.31 -10.29 23.02
N ASP A 79 11.32 -10.56 23.87
CA ASP A 79 11.36 -11.72 24.77
C ASP A 79 11.25 -13.04 24.00
N PHE A 80 10.39 -13.09 22.97
CA PHE A 80 10.31 -14.23 22.06
C PHE A 80 11.63 -14.46 21.31
N ALA A 81 12.29 -13.39 20.83
CA ALA A 81 13.58 -13.51 20.17
C ALA A 81 14.65 -14.06 21.11
N LYS A 82 14.70 -13.61 22.37
CA LYS A 82 15.62 -14.16 23.38
C LYS A 82 15.32 -15.61 23.67
N PHE A 83 14.05 -15.96 23.89
CA PHE A 83 13.65 -17.34 24.16
C PHE A 83 14.01 -18.27 23.00
N ALA A 84 13.79 -17.85 21.76
CA ALA A 84 14.16 -18.61 20.57
C ALA A 84 15.68 -18.82 20.49
N GLU A 85 16.49 -17.82 20.85
CA GLU A 85 17.94 -17.94 20.88
C GLU A 85 18.40 -18.90 22.00
N GLU A 86 17.86 -18.77 23.21
CA GLU A 86 18.18 -19.68 24.32
C GLU A 86 17.80 -21.14 24.01
N GLU A 87 16.66 -21.36 23.36
CA GLU A 87 16.23 -22.70 22.98
C GLU A 87 17.09 -23.28 21.85
N ARG A 88 17.47 -22.44 20.88
CA ARG A 88 18.45 -22.80 19.84
C ARG A 88 19.79 -23.18 20.47
N GLU A 89 20.28 -22.40 21.45
CA GLU A 89 21.50 -22.69 22.19
C GLU A 89 21.43 -24.03 22.93
N ARG A 90 20.31 -24.31 23.63
CA ARG A 90 20.10 -25.59 24.32
C ARG A 90 20.10 -26.76 23.35
N ALA A 91 19.38 -26.65 22.23
CA ALA A 91 19.30 -27.69 21.22
C ALA A 91 20.67 -27.98 20.58
N VAL A 92 21.45 -26.94 20.30
CA VAL A 92 22.81 -27.10 19.76
C VAL A 92 23.72 -27.75 20.81
N LYS A 93 23.60 -27.36 22.08
CA LYS A 93 24.39 -27.93 23.18
C LYS A 93 24.08 -29.42 23.39
N SER A 94 22.80 -29.81 23.36
CA SER A 94 22.41 -31.22 23.50
C SER A 94 22.90 -32.05 22.30
N ALA A 95 22.70 -31.57 21.08
CA ALA A 95 23.19 -32.24 19.87
C ALA A 95 24.72 -32.41 19.87
N ARG A 96 25.47 -31.39 20.32
CA ARG A 96 26.93 -31.50 20.48
C ARG A 96 27.33 -32.55 21.51
N ALA A 97 26.60 -32.65 22.63
CA ALA A 97 26.90 -33.63 23.66
C ALA A 97 26.65 -35.06 23.16
N GLU A 98 25.56 -35.25 22.41
CA GLU A 98 25.21 -36.53 21.78
C GLU A 98 26.25 -36.97 20.75
N LEU A 99 26.59 -36.10 19.79
CA LEU A 99 27.63 -36.38 18.78
C LEU A 99 28.98 -36.71 19.43
N LYS A 100 29.38 -36.00 20.49
CA LYS A 100 30.62 -36.31 21.23
C LYS A 100 30.61 -37.70 21.86
N ARG A 101 29.47 -38.11 22.42
CA ARG A 101 29.30 -39.46 22.98
C ARG A 101 29.44 -40.50 21.87
N GLU A 102 28.74 -40.31 20.76
CA GLU A 102 28.79 -41.26 19.63
C GLU A 102 30.17 -41.36 18.98
N ILE A 103 30.91 -40.25 18.89
CA ILE A 103 32.30 -40.24 18.42
C ILE A 103 33.18 -41.08 19.35
N LYS A 104 33.01 -40.93 20.67
CA LYS A 104 33.75 -41.72 21.66
C LYS A 104 33.45 -43.21 21.52
N ASP A 105 32.17 -43.57 21.41
CA ASP A 105 31.72 -44.96 21.27
C ASP A 105 32.24 -45.59 19.96
N ALA A 106 32.24 -44.84 18.85
CA ALA A 106 32.80 -45.29 17.57
C ALA A 106 34.32 -45.50 17.65
N ALA A 107 35.04 -44.59 18.30
CA ALA A 107 36.48 -44.71 18.51
C ALA A 107 36.84 -45.91 19.39
N GLU A 108 36.08 -46.17 20.46
CA GLU A 108 36.25 -47.35 21.33
C GLU A 108 35.96 -48.67 20.60
N SER A 109 35.05 -48.64 19.62
CA SER A 109 34.68 -49.80 18.80
C SER A 109 35.64 -50.05 17.62
N GLY A 110 36.62 -49.15 17.40
CA GLY A 110 37.56 -49.22 16.28
C GLY A 110 36.97 -48.83 14.92
N ASP A 111 35.79 -48.19 14.90
CA ASP A 111 35.12 -47.73 13.69
C ASP A 111 35.55 -46.30 13.34
N ALA A 112 36.74 -46.20 12.72
CA ALA A 112 37.36 -44.93 12.38
C ALA A 112 36.54 -44.11 11.35
N GLU A 113 35.91 -44.78 10.39
CA GLU A 113 35.11 -44.13 9.34
C GLU A 113 33.87 -43.46 9.94
N LYS A 114 33.17 -44.15 10.85
CA LYS A 114 32.03 -43.56 11.57
C LYS A 114 32.45 -42.39 12.45
N ALA A 115 33.59 -42.49 13.14
CA ALA A 115 34.10 -41.41 13.98
C ALA A 115 34.40 -40.15 13.15
N GLU A 116 35.03 -40.29 11.97
CA GLU A 116 35.31 -39.18 11.06
C GLU A 116 34.02 -38.52 10.54
N LYS A 117 33.03 -39.32 10.14
CA LYS A 117 31.72 -38.81 9.69
C LYS A 117 31.00 -38.00 10.78
N LEU A 118 30.96 -38.51 12.00
CA LEU A 118 30.35 -37.82 13.15
C LEU A 118 31.09 -36.52 13.48
N LEU A 119 32.43 -36.50 13.33
CA LEU A 119 33.23 -35.29 13.49
C LEU A 119 32.83 -34.23 12.45
N GLY A 120 32.62 -34.64 11.19
CA GLY A 120 32.13 -33.76 10.12
C GLY A 120 30.71 -33.22 10.39
N GLN A 121 29.83 -34.02 10.97
CA GLN A 121 28.50 -33.54 11.38
C GLN A 121 28.59 -32.54 12.53
N MET A 122 29.52 -32.74 13.45
CA MET A 122 29.77 -31.79 14.54
C MET A 122 30.29 -30.45 14.00
N THR A 123 31.22 -30.45 13.04
CA THR A 123 31.71 -29.20 12.43
C THR A 123 30.62 -28.48 11.65
N GLU A 124 29.79 -29.20 10.88
CA GLU A 124 28.65 -28.61 10.16
C GLU A 124 27.60 -28.01 11.12
N LEU A 125 27.33 -28.67 12.25
CA LEU A 125 26.48 -28.12 13.31
C LEU A 125 27.07 -26.83 13.91
N GLU A 126 28.38 -26.75 14.10
CA GLU A 126 29.04 -25.54 14.59
C GLU A 126 29.01 -24.41 13.56
N ASP A 127 29.24 -24.72 12.29
CA ASP A 127 29.21 -23.76 11.20
C ASP A 127 27.81 -23.22 10.94
N SER A 128 26.79 -24.08 10.94
CA SER A 128 25.38 -23.67 10.82
C SER A 128 24.90 -22.86 12.03
N TYR A 129 25.44 -23.10 13.22
CA TYR A 129 25.18 -22.26 14.39
C TYR A 129 25.85 -20.89 14.28
N ARG A 130 27.13 -20.83 13.87
CA ARG A 130 27.91 -19.59 13.71
C ARG A 130 27.41 -18.72 12.56
N ARG A 131 26.90 -19.34 11.50
CA ARG A 131 26.12 -18.65 10.48
C ARG A 131 24.82 -18.21 11.15
N THR A 132 24.85 -17.03 11.76
CA THR A 132 23.65 -16.29 12.14
C THR A 132 22.71 -16.39 10.94
N PRO A 133 21.42 -16.78 11.10
CA PRO A 133 20.51 -16.72 9.97
C PRO A 133 20.61 -15.30 9.45
N ALA A 134 21.20 -15.12 8.26
CA ALA A 134 21.24 -13.83 7.61
C ALA A 134 19.80 -13.37 7.67
N LYS A 135 19.54 -12.20 8.28
CA LYS A 135 18.22 -11.59 8.31
C LYS A 135 17.69 -11.74 6.90
N GLN A 136 16.80 -12.71 6.68
CA GLN A 136 16.16 -12.82 5.40
C GLN A 136 15.46 -11.47 5.28
N PRO A 137 15.79 -10.67 4.24
CA PRO A 137 15.10 -9.42 4.07
C PRO A 137 13.61 -9.77 4.12
N PRO A 138 12.81 -9.04 4.94
CA PRO A 138 11.40 -9.35 5.08
C PRO A 138 10.85 -9.55 3.67
N GLN A 139 10.21 -10.69 3.41
CA GLN A 139 9.57 -10.94 2.14
C GLN A 139 8.65 -9.76 1.89
N GLN A 140 9.08 -8.87 1.00
CA GLN A 140 8.23 -7.75 0.61
C GLN A 140 7.00 -8.40 -0.03
N PRO A 141 5.79 -7.91 0.31
CA PRO A 141 4.58 -8.39 -0.35
C PRO A 141 4.80 -8.30 -1.86
N PRO A 142 4.26 -9.25 -2.64
CA PRO A 142 4.42 -9.23 -4.09
C PRO A 142 3.96 -7.86 -4.60
N VAL A 143 4.88 -7.15 -5.26
CA VAL A 143 4.57 -5.85 -5.87
C VAL A 143 3.53 -6.12 -6.96
N PRO A 144 2.39 -5.40 -6.96
CA PRO A 144 1.39 -5.51 -8.01
C PRO A 144 2.02 -5.38 -9.41
N THR A 145 1.60 -6.23 -10.36
CA THR A 145 2.20 -6.32 -11.70
C THR A 145 2.13 -5.01 -12.47
N ASP A 146 1.02 -4.27 -12.32
CA ASP A 146 0.79 -2.94 -12.89
C ASP A 146 1.82 -1.90 -12.43
N MET A 147 2.26 -1.96 -11.17
CA MET A 147 3.32 -1.08 -10.67
C MET A 147 4.69 -1.40 -11.28
N VAL A 148 4.98 -2.69 -11.51
CA VAL A 148 6.23 -3.12 -12.14
C VAL A 148 6.27 -2.63 -13.58
N GLU A 149 5.20 -2.86 -14.35
CA GLU A 149 5.07 -2.40 -15.72
C GLU A 149 5.21 -0.86 -15.82
N PHE A 150 4.54 -0.13 -14.92
CA PHE A 150 4.68 1.33 -14.85
C PHE A 150 6.13 1.77 -14.62
N LEU A 151 6.85 1.15 -13.68
CA LEU A 151 8.24 1.51 -13.39
C LEU A 151 9.16 1.14 -14.56
N GLU A 152 8.90 0.04 -15.26
CA GLU A 152 9.63 -0.33 -16.47
C GLU A 152 9.43 0.69 -17.60
N GLU A 153 8.20 1.18 -17.81
CA GLU A 153 7.93 2.24 -18.79
C GLU A 153 8.64 3.57 -18.47
N GLN A 154 8.85 3.87 -17.18
CA GLN A 154 9.49 5.11 -16.73
C GLN A 154 11.01 4.99 -16.55
N LYS A 155 11.59 3.80 -16.77
CA LYS A 155 13.01 3.50 -16.56
C LYS A 155 13.95 4.45 -17.31
N ASP A 156 13.59 4.82 -18.53
CA ASP A 156 14.40 5.63 -19.44
C ASP A 156 14.80 7.02 -18.91
N TRP A 157 13.96 7.67 -18.10
CA TRP A 157 14.29 8.97 -17.50
C TRP A 157 14.77 8.81 -16.06
N MET A 158 14.33 7.77 -15.37
CA MET A 158 14.76 7.46 -14.00
C MET A 158 16.27 7.14 -13.94
N GLU A 159 16.80 6.45 -14.94
CA GLU A 159 18.24 6.17 -15.04
C GLU A 159 19.07 7.41 -15.43
N LYS A 160 18.46 8.38 -16.11
CA LYS A 160 19.16 9.59 -16.61
C LYS A 160 19.28 10.69 -15.56
N SER A 161 18.43 10.70 -14.54
CA SER A 161 18.42 11.75 -13.52
C SER A 161 18.10 11.19 -12.14
N GLU A 162 19.15 10.99 -11.33
CA GLU A 162 19.03 10.62 -9.93
C GLU A 162 18.17 11.64 -9.12
N PRO A 163 18.34 12.98 -9.28
CA PRO A 163 17.49 13.94 -8.58
C PRO A 163 15.99 13.78 -8.88
N ALA A 164 15.64 13.52 -10.14
CA ALA A 164 14.24 13.31 -10.53
C ALA A 164 13.68 11.99 -9.97
N THR A 165 14.49 10.94 -9.92
CA THR A 165 14.14 9.65 -9.33
C THR A 165 13.90 9.75 -7.83
N LEU A 166 14.75 10.47 -7.10
CA LEU A 166 14.57 10.74 -5.67
C LEU A 166 13.31 11.58 -5.41
N PHE A 167 13.07 12.60 -6.24
CA PHE A 167 11.86 13.42 -6.17
C PHE A 167 10.60 12.57 -6.42
N PHE A 168 10.62 11.72 -7.44
CA PHE A 168 9.55 10.77 -7.74
C PHE A 168 9.28 9.84 -6.56
N ALA A 169 10.32 9.19 -6.00
CA ALA A 169 10.16 8.26 -4.89
C ALA A 169 9.53 8.95 -3.66
N HIS A 170 10.00 10.15 -3.32
CA HIS A 170 9.46 10.94 -2.22
C HIS A 170 8.00 11.36 -2.46
N LYS A 171 7.67 11.81 -3.68
CA LYS A 171 6.31 12.20 -4.04
C LYS A 171 5.36 11.01 -4.12
N ALA A 172 5.80 9.86 -4.63
CA ALA A 172 5.03 8.62 -4.65
C ALA A 172 4.66 8.18 -3.22
N GLN A 173 5.58 8.27 -2.26
CA GLN A 173 5.29 8.01 -0.85
C GLN A 173 4.27 8.99 -0.25
N GLN A 174 4.26 10.26 -0.67
CA GLN A 174 3.25 11.21 -0.24
C GLN A 174 1.89 10.90 -0.86
N MET A 175 1.84 10.64 -2.18
CA MET A 175 0.59 10.35 -2.89
C MET A 175 -0.06 9.04 -2.46
N ALA A 176 0.74 8.03 -2.09
CA ALA A 176 0.23 6.78 -1.51
C ALA A 176 -0.55 6.99 -0.20
N LYS A 177 -0.30 8.08 0.56
CA LYS A 177 -1.07 8.42 1.76
C LYS A 177 -2.45 9.00 1.42
N TYR A 178 -2.57 9.69 0.29
CA TYR A 178 -3.83 10.28 -0.17
C TYR A 178 -4.68 9.28 -0.95
N HIS A 179 -4.04 8.30 -1.60
CA HIS A 179 -4.69 7.24 -2.38
C HIS A 179 -4.33 5.84 -1.84
N PRO A 180 -4.80 5.45 -0.65
CA PRO A 180 -4.37 4.21 0.02
C PRO A 180 -4.78 2.93 -0.74
N ASN A 181 -5.80 3.00 -1.61
CA ASN A 181 -6.34 1.86 -2.36
C ASN A 181 -6.18 2.00 -3.88
N ASP A 182 -5.49 3.05 -4.36
CA ASP A 182 -5.34 3.30 -5.80
C ASP A 182 -3.90 3.77 -6.10
N HIS A 183 -3.01 2.79 -6.18
CA HIS A 183 -1.59 3.03 -6.42
C HIS A 183 -1.33 3.63 -7.80
N MET A 184 -2.11 3.28 -8.82
CA MET A 184 -1.93 3.78 -10.18
C MET A 184 -2.32 5.25 -10.29
N THR A 185 -3.39 5.69 -9.63
CA THR A 185 -3.72 7.13 -9.57
C THR A 185 -2.60 7.91 -8.86
N ALA A 186 -2.08 7.39 -7.74
CA ALA A 186 -0.97 8.01 -7.03
C ALA A 186 0.30 8.14 -7.90
N LEU A 187 0.66 7.09 -8.64
CA LEU A 187 1.83 7.07 -9.52
C LEU A 187 1.66 8.04 -10.69
N ASN A 188 0.48 8.09 -11.30
CA ASN A 188 0.17 9.01 -12.39
C ASN A 188 0.19 10.49 -11.95
N GLU A 189 -0.34 10.80 -10.78
CA GLU A 189 -0.26 12.15 -10.21
C GLU A 189 1.18 12.53 -9.87
N THR A 190 1.92 11.60 -9.29
CA THR A 190 3.36 11.79 -9.01
C THR A 190 4.11 12.10 -10.31
N LEU A 191 3.84 11.36 -11.39
CA LEU A 191 4.47 11.58 -12.69
C LEU A 191 4.14 12.95 -13.29
N LYS A 192 2.92 13.47 -13.09
CA LYS A 192 2.56 14.83 -13.52
C LYS A 192 3.40 15.89 -12.79
N GLU A 193 3.61 15.73 -11.49
CA GLU A 193 4.46 16.63 -10.70
C GLU A 193 5.93 16.53 -11.14
N VAL A 194 6.43 15.32 -11.39
CA VAL A 194 7.81 15.12 -11.88
C VAL A 194 7.99 15.74 -13.26
N LYS A 195 7.01 15.64 -14.17
CA LYS A 195 7.03 16.30 -15.49
C LYS A 195 7.01 17.82 -15.40
N LYS A 196 6.39 18.37 -14.37
CA LYS A 196 6.33 19.81 -14.11
C LYS A 196 7.65 20.33 -13.56
N GLU A 197 8.27 19.58 -12.67
CA GLU A 197 9.53 19.95 -12.00
C GLU A 197 10.76 19.70 -12.89
N PHE A 198 10.76 18.63 -13.69
CA PHE A 198 11.86 18.21 -14.56
C PHE A 198 11.45 18.13 -16.05
N PRO A 199 10.94 19.23 -16.65
CA PRO A 199 10.41 19.20 -18.01
C PRO A 199 11.45 18.83 -19.07
N GLU A 200 12.73 19.06 -18.83
CA GLU A 200 13.85 18.72 -19.70
C GLU A 200 14.00 17.21 -19.95
N LEU A 201 13.63 16.37 -18.98
CA LEU A 201 13.72 14.91 -19.09
C LEU A 201 12.66 14.30 -20.01
N PHE A 202 11.53 15.01 -20.19
CA PHE A 202 10.37 14.53 -20.95
C PHE A 202 10.20 15.21 -22.31
N LYS A 203 11.07 16.16 -22.66
CA LYS A 203 11.09 16.81 -23.98
C LYS A 203 11.82 15.95 -25.01
N SER A 204 11.34 14.73 -25.25
CA SER A 204 11.73 13.95 -26.42
C SER A 204 10.92 14.43 -27.65
N GLY A 205 11.43 15.45 -28.32
CA GLY A 205 11.06 15.80 -29.69
C GLY A 205 9.62 16.26 -29.92
N ARG A 206 9.29 17.51 -29.56
CA ARG A 206 8.46 18.31 -30.49
C ARG A 206 9.28 18.42 -31.77
N LYS A 207 9.11 17.48 -32.71
CA LYS A 207 9.44 17.75 -34.10
C LYS A 207 8.70 19.05 -34.42
N ALA A 208 9.45 20.09 -34.79
CA ALA A 208 8.87 21.24 -35.45
C ALA A 208 7.91 20.73 -36.54
N PRO A 209 6.75 21.37 -36.78
CA PRO A 209 5.85 20.95 -37.84
C PRO A 209 6.68 20.91 -39.14
N ARG A 210 7.00 19.70 -39.60
CA ARG A 210 7.66 19.53 -40.89
C ARG A 210 6.64 19.97 -41.92
N MET A 211 6.98 21.02 -42.65
CA MET A 211 6.29 21.36 -43.88
C MET A 211 6.15 20.10 -44.73
N HIS A 212 4.93 19.94 -45.22
CA HIS A 212 4.48 18.92 -46.15
C HIS A 212 5.52 18.76 -47.27
N ASN A 213 6.22 17.63 -47.30
CA ASN A 213 6.76 17.11 -48.55
C ASN A 213 6.12 15.75 -48.76
N ASP A 214 5.34 15.75 -49.84
CA ASP A 214 4.78 14.60 -50.51
C ASP A 214 5.90 13.63 -50.93
N GLU A 215 5.51 12.39 -51.23
CA GLU A 215 6.27 11.27 -51.79
C GLU A 215 6.39 10.00 -50.92
N THR A 216 5.36 9.16 -51.08
CA THR A 216 5.41 7.75 -51.52
C THR A 216 6.46 6.79 -50.93
N ALA A 217 5.96 5.80 -50.17
CA ALA A 217 6.08 4.35 -50.45
C ALA A 217 6.15 3.48 -49.17
N GLY A 218 5.37 2.39 -49.14
CA GLY A 218 5.68 1.18 -48.36
C GLY A 218 4.96 1.00 -47.01
N GLY A 219 3.63 0.95 -47.01
CA GLY A 219 2.86 0.54 -45.84
C GLY A 219 2.82 -0.97 -45.66
N VAL A 220 3.51 -1.50 -44.65
CA VAL A 220 3.27 -2.84 -44.10
C VAL A 220 2.16 -2.72 -43.07
N SER A 221 0.98 -3.22 -43.41
CA SER A 221 -0.20 -3.26 -42.54
C SER A 221 0.02 -4.25 -41.40
N LYS A 222 0.08 -3.78 -40.14
CA LYS A 222 -0.21 -4.61 -38.96
C LYS A 222 -1.73 -4.77 -38.85
N PRO A 223 -2.25 -5.98 -38.57
CA PRO A 223 -3.69 -6.17 -38.43
C PRO A 223 -4.18 -5.43 -37.17
N SER A 224 -5.21 -4.61 -37.39
CA SER A 224 -6.05 -4.01 -36.37
C SER A 224 -6.60 -5.11 -35.45
N SER A 225 -6.21 -5.11 -34.18
CA SER A 225 -6.86 -5.92 -33.13
C SER A 225 -8.31 -5.45 -33.01
N GLY A 226 -9.22 -6.30 -33.47
CA GLY A 226 -10.65 -6.06 -33.47
C GLY A 226 -11.20 -6.21 -32.06
N ASN A 227 -11.93 -5.20 -31.62
CA ASN A 227 -12.72 -5.12 -30.39
C ASN A 227 -13.92 -6.11 -30.42
N GLY A 228 -13.64 -7.38 -30.68
CA GLY A 228 -14.63 -8.45 -30.72
C GLY A 228 -14.98 -8.86 -29.29
N LYS A 229 -16.17 -8.49 -28.82
CA LYS A 229 -16.70 -8.97 -27.55
C LYS A 229 -16.68 -10.50 -27.57
N VAL A 230 -15.82 -11.09 -26.73
CA VAL A 230 -15.71 -12.54 -26.55
C VAL A 230 -17.08 -13.09 -26.17
N ARG A 231 -17.60 -14.04 -26.95
CA ARG A 231 -18.87 -14.70 -26.66
C ARG A 231 -18.63 -15.92 -25.79
N TRP A 232 -19.67 -16.34 -25.06
CA TRP A 232 -19.59 -17.51 -24.19
C TRP A 232 -19.18 -18.78 -24.94
N GLU A 233 -19.58 -18.91 -26.20
CA GLU A 233 -19.25 -20.05 -27.05
C GLU A 233 -17.74 -20.14 -27.34
N ASP A 234 -17.07 -18.99 -27.45
CA ASP A 234 -15.64 -18.87 -27.77
C ASP A 234 -14.72 -19.20 -26.60
N LEU A 235 -15.28 -19.37 -25.38
CA LEU A 235 -14.48 -19.71 -24.22
C LEU A 235 -13.97 -21.17 -24.28
N PRO A 236 -12.71 -21.41 -23.90
CA PRO A 236 -12.17 -22.74 -23.63
C PRO A 236 -13.02 -23.50 -22.61
N SER A 237 -13.07 -24.84 -22.72
CA SER A 237 -13.82 -25.69 -21.79
C SER A 237 -13.41 -25.48 -20.33
N GLU A 238 -12.12 -25.28 -20.08
CA GLU A 238 -11.58 -25.02 -18.75
C GLU A 238 -12.05 -23.68 -18.17
N ALA A 239 -12.10 -22.61 -18.98
CA ALA A 239 -12.62 -21.30 -18.58
C ALA A 239 -14.13 -21.36 -18.27
N LYS A 240 -14.89 -22.15 -19.04
CA LYS A 240 -16.31 -22.43 -18.77
C LYS A 240 -16.51 -23.16 -17.44
N GLU A 241 -15.63 -24.09 -17.08
CA GLU A 241 -15.67 -24.79 -15.80
C GLU A 241 -15.28 -23.89 -14.62
N ALA A 242 -14.27 -23.04 -14.80
CA ALA A 242 -13.87 -22.06 -13.79
C ALA A 242 -15.00 -21.07 -13.47
N CYS A 243 -15.68 -20.56 -14.51
CA CYS A 243 -16.85 -19.69 -14.32
C CYS A 243 -17.98 -20.40 -13.56
N LYS A 244 -18.28 -21.68 -13.85
CA LYS A 244 -19.28 -22.47 -13.09
C LYS A 244 -18.88 -22.67 -11.62
N ARG A 245 -17.59 -22.84 -11.35
CA ARG A 245 -17.07 -22.99 -9.97
C ARG A 245 -17.23 -21.68 -9.19
N MET A 246 -16.91 -20.55 -9.82
CA MET A 246 -17.07 -19.21 -9.23
C MET A 246 -18.54 -18.86 -8.98
N GLU A 247 -19.44 -19.18 -9.91
CA GLU A 247 -20.89 -18.99 -9.75
C GLU A 247 -21.46 -19.77 -8.54
N LYS A 248 -20.86 -20.92 -8.20
CA LYS A 248 -21.24 -21.72 -7.02
C LYS A 248 -20.64 -21.19 -5.71
N GLN A 249 -19.46 -20.58 -5.75
CA GLN A 249 -18.71 -20.16 -4.55
C GLN A 249 -18.98 -18.71 -4.14
N ILE A 250 -19.27 -17.83 -5.10
CA ILE A 250 -19.37 -16.39 -4.87
C ILE A 250 -20.82 -15.94 -5.13
N PRO A 251 -21.55 -15.50 -4.09
CA PRO A 251 -22.88 -14.92 -4.26
C PRO A 251 -22.82 -13.70 -5.19
N ASN A 252 -23.75 -13.59 -6.15
CA ASN A 252 -23.83 -12.53 -7.17
C ASN A 252 -22.74 -12.55 -8.26
N PHE A 253 -21.98 -13.64 -8.40
CA PHE A 253 -21.09 -13.81 -9.55
C PHE A 253 -21.89 -14.28 -10.78
N THR A 254 -21.82 -13.53 -11.88
CA THR A 254 -22.58 -13.82 -13.11
C THR A 254 -21.67 -14.04 -14.31
N LYS A 255 -22.15 -14.82 -15.29
CA LYS A 255 -21.43 -15.12 -16.54
C LYS A 255 -21.03 -13.88 -17.31
N GLU A 256 -21.88 -12.85 -17.32
CA GLU A 256 -21.61 -11.58 -17.99
C GLU A 256 -20.44 -10.82 -17.35
N ARG A 257 -20.29 -10.93 -16.02
CA ARG A 257 -19.16 -10.34 -15.30
C ARG A 257 -17.87 -11.06 -15.64
N PHE A 258 -17.92 -12.39 -15.73
CA PHE A 258 -16.78 -13.20 -16.16
C PHE A 258 -16.33 -12.84 -17.59
N LEU A 259 -17.27 -12.74 -18.54
CA LEU A 259 -16.96 -12.40 -19.94
C LEU A 259 -16.39 -10.99 -20.12
N LYS A 260 -16.77 -10.03 -19.28
CA LYS A 260 -16.20 -8.68 -19.32
C LYS A 260 -14.75 -8.62 -18.85
N SER A 261 -14.36 -9.52 -17.95
CA SER A 261 -13.00 -9.58 -17.40
C SER A 261 -12.11 -10.63 -18.08
N PHE A 262 -12.67 -11.51 -18.90
CA PHE A 262 -11.92 -12.61 -19.50
C PHE A 262 -11.23 -12.13 -20.78
N ASP A 263 -9.91 -11.98 -20.72
CA ASP A 263 -9.07 -11.70 -21.89
C ASP A 263 -8.63 -13.02 -22.53
N LEU A 264 -9.10 -13.24 -23.77
CA LEU A 264 -8.83 -14.48 -24.52
C LEU A 264 -7.36 -14.54 -24.97
N ASP A 265 -6.75 -13.38 -25.26
CA ASP A 265 -5.38 -13.30 -25.77
C ASP A 265 -4.39 -13.67 -24.66
N GLU A 266 -4.62 -13.19 -23.44
CA GLU A 266 -3.79 -13.50 -22.27
C GLU A 266 -3.85 -14.99 -21.89
N TYR A 267 -5.04 -15.59 -21.87
CA TYR A 267 -5.20 -17.02 -21.60
C TYR A 267 -4.50 -17.87 -22.67
N SER A 268 -4.58 -17.48 -23.95
CA SER A 268 -3.90 -18.19 -25.04
C SER A 268 -2.37 -18.11 -24.94
N ALA A 269 -1.84 -16.97 -24.48
CA ALA A 269 -0.41 -16.76 -24.26
C ALA A 269 0.12 -17.61 -23.10
N LEU A 270 -0.63 -17.69 -21.99
CA LEU A 270 -0.32 -18.54 -20.85
C LEU A 270 -0.28 -20.02 -21.22
N LYS A 271 -1.25 -20.48 -22.01
CA LYS A 271 -1.30 -21.89 -22.45
C LYS A 271 -0.11 -22.26 -23.34
N ARG A 272 0.26 -21.40 -24.29
CA ARG A 272 1.46 -21.61 -25.13
C ARG A 272 2.75 -21.65 -24.32
N LYS A 273 2.81 -20.92 -23.20
CA LYS A 273 3.96 -20.93 -22.29
C LYS A 273 4.04 -22.23 -21.48
N GLN A 274 2.89 -22.77 -21.05
CA GLN A 274 2.84 -24.06 -20.35
C GLN A 274 3.15 -25.25 -21.26
N GLU A 275 2.74 -25.22 -22.53
CA GLU A 275 3.06 -26.28 -23.51
C GLU A 275 4.52 -26.29 -23.98
N ARG A 276 5.31 -25.26 -23.62
CA ARG A 276 6.75 -25.16 -23.93
C ARG A 276 7.66 -25.66 -22.80
N ILE A 277 7.09 -26.08 -21.67
CA ILE A 277 7.80 -26.69 -20.53
C ILE A 277 7.56 -28.19 -20.60
#